data_AF-K9YPT9-F1
#
_entry.id   AF-K9YPT9-F1
#
_cell.length_a   1.000
_cell.length_b   1.000
_cell.length_c   1.000
_cell.angle_alpha   90.00
_cell.angle_beta   90.00
_cell.angle_gamma   90.00
#
_symmetry.space_group_name_H-M   'P 1'
#
loop_
_entity.id
_entity.type
_entity.pdbx_description
1 polymer ?
#
loop_
_entity_poly.entity_id
_entity_poly.type
_entity_poly.pdbx_seq_one_letter_code
_entity_poly.pdbx_strand_id
1 'polypeptide(L)'
;MNLTKTIALPTENELPCDDGIPMATQRHKIQMDLLLDVLYPWLEKRDNGYMGGNMFIYYSAAQLKNQDFKGPDFFAVLNVSKVERKSWVVWEEGKAPDVIIELLSESTANIDKTEKKEVYQNQMRVPEYFWYEPWR
;
A
#
# COMPACT_ATOMS: atom_id res chain seq x y z
N MET A 1 -5.92 41.44 -8.28
CA MET A 1 -5.83 40.30 -7.35
C MET A 1 -5.89 39.02 -8.17
N ASN A 2 -4.76 38.36 -8.41
CA ASN A 2 -4.77 37.02 -9.01
C ASN A 2 -5.11 36.03 -7.91
N LEU A 3 -6.31 35.47 -7.96
CA LEU A 3 -6.70 34.33 -7.14
C LEU A 3 -5.84 33.14 -7.60
N THR A 4 -4.81 32.80 -6.85
CA THR A 4 -4.16 31.49 -6.98
C THR A 4 -5.22 30.45 -6.64
N LYS A 5 -5.75 29.80 -7.68
CA LYS A 5 -6.66 28.66 -7.53
C LYS A 5 -5.85 27.53 -6.92
N THR A 6 -5.98 27.32 -5.61
CA THR A 6 -5.44 26.14 -4.94
C THR A 6 -6.14 24.93 -5.55
N ILE A 7 -5.44 24.17 -6.38
CA ILE A 7 -5.95 22.90 -6.90
C ILE A 7 -5.92 21.93 -5.72
N ALA A 8 -7.09 21.49 -5.26
CA ALA A 8 -7.19 20.44 -4.26
C ALA A 8 -6.57 19.15 -4.81
N LEU A 9 -5.85 18.42 -3.96
CA LEU A 9 -5.33 17.11 -4.32
C LEU A 9 -6.48 16.11 -4.41
N PRO A 10 -6.42 15.13 -5.32
CA PRO A 10 -7.48 14.15 -5.46
C PRO A 10 -7.55 13.26 -4.22
N THR A 11 -8.74 12.77 -3.96
CA THR A 11 -9.04 11.84 -2.88
C THR A 11 -9.07 10.40 -3.37
N GLU A 12 -9.15 9.43 -2.46
CA GLU A 12 -9.37 8.01 -2.78
C GLU A 12 -10.63 7.77 -3.65
N ASN A 13 -11.58 8.70 -3.67
CA ASN A 13 -12.78 8.61 -4.50
C ASN A 13 -12.53 9.01 -5.96
N GLU A 14 -11.43 9.68 -6.24
CA GLU A 14 -11.04 10.19 -7.56
C GLU A 14 -9.86 9.40 -8.15
N LEU A 15 -9.29 8.49 -7.36
CA LEU A 15 -8.12 7.70 -7.71
C LEU A 15 -8.50 6.22 -7.88
N PRO A 16 -7.87 5.51 -8.83
CA PRO A 16 -7.96 4.05 -8.89
C PRO A 16 -7.53 3.37 -7.58
N CYS A 17 -8.10 2.20 -7.29
CA CYS A 17 -7.72 1.38 -6.14
C CYS A 17 -6.96 0.11 -6.50
N ASP A 18 -7.11 -0.35 -7.73
CA ASP A 18 -6.50 -1.58 -8.27
C ASP A 18 -6.21 -1.42 -9.78
N ASP A 19 -5.43 -2.35 -10.33
CA ASP A 19 -5.12 -2.46 -11.76
C ASP A 19 -6.03 -3.48 -12.49
N GLY A 20 -6.97 -4.11 -11.78
CA GLY A 20 -7.79 -5.20 -12.27
C GLY A 20 -7.02 -6.48 -12.59
N ILE A 21 -5.72 -6.57 -12.26
CA ILE A 21 -4.89 -7.74 -12.53
C ILE A 21 -5.03 -8.69 -11.34
N PRO A 22 -5.46 -9.95 -11.57
CA PRO A 22 -5.48 -10.94 -10.50
C PRO A 22 -4.07 -11.19 -9.95
N MET A 23 -3.99 -11.51 -8.65
CA MET A 23 -2.72 -11.96 -8.05
C MET A 23 -2.12 -13.14 -8.84
N ALA A 24 -0.80 -13.20 -8.90
CA ALA A 24 -0.08 -14.01 -9.88
C ALA A 24 -0.41 -15.51 -9.82
N THR A 25 -0.71 -16.04 -8.62
CA THR A 25 -1.07 -17.46 -8.44
C THR A 25 -2.09 -17.65 -7.32
N GLN A 26 -2.76 -18.82 -7.29
CA GLN A 26 -3.62 -19.22 -6.18
C GLN A 26 -2.88 -19.18 -4.83
N ARG A 27 -1.62 -19.63 -4.79
CA ARG A 27 -0.81 -19.61 -3.57
C ARG A 27 -0.56 -18.18 -3.11
N HIS A 28 -0.24 -17.27 -4.03
CA HIS A 28 -0.01 -15.85 -3.75
C HIS A 28 -1.24 -15.22 -3.06
N LYS A 29 -2.45 -15.49 -3.60
CA LYS A 29 -3.71 -15.06 -2.98
C LYS A 29 -3.93 -15.63 -1.58
N ILE A 30 -3.76 -16.95 -1.41
CA ILE A 30 -3.94 -17.63 -0.12
C ILE A 30 -2.96 -17.10 0.94
N GLN A 31 -1.72 -16.77 0.55
CA GLN A 31 -0.74 -16.21 1.48
C GLN A 31 -1.13 -14.82 1.97
N MET A 32 -1.64 -13.96 1.09
CA MET A 32 -2.16 -12.65 1.47
C MET A 32 -3.37 -12.78 2.39
N ASP A 33 -4.32 -13.65 2.04
CA ASP A 33 -5.50 -13.92 2.86
C ASP A 33 -5.11 -14.44 4.24
N LEU A 34 -4.18 -15.39 4.31
CA LEU A 34 -3.66 -15.90 5.57
C LEU A 34 -3.03 -14.80 6.44
N LEU A 35 -2.27 -13.90 5.83
CA LEU A 35 -1.63 -12.80 6.54
C LEU A 35 -2.67 -11.84 7.15
N LEU A 36 -3.69 -11.48 6.36
CA LEU A 36 -4.79 -10.64 6.81
C LEU A 36 -5.62 -11.33 7.90
N ASP A 37 -6.05 -12.57 7.68
CA ASP A 37 -6.91 -13.33 8.59
C ASP A 37 -6.25 -13.54 9.97
N VAL A 38 -4.93 -13.72 10.01
CA VAL A 38 -4.18 -13.87 11.27
C VAL A 38 -3.98 -12.54 11.99
N LEU A 39 -3.82 -11.44 11.25
CA LEU A 39 -3.51 -10.13 11.83
C LEU A 39 -4.76 -9.30 12.17
N TYR A 40 -5.89 -9.52 11.51
CA TYR A 40 -7.14 -8.82 11.81
C TYR A 40 -7.59 -8.97 13.28
N PRO A 41 -7.60 -10.18 13.89
CA PRO A 41 -7.93 -10.33 15.30
C PRO A 41 -6.97 -9.60 16.24
N TRP A 42 -5.71 -9.43 15.84
CA TRP A 42 -4.74 -8.62 16.58
C TRP A 42 -5.06 -7.13 16.45
N LEU A 43 -5.39 -6.65 15.25
CA LEU A 43 -5.77 -5.26 14.99
C LEU A 43 -7.07 -4.89 15.72
N GLU A 44 -8.04 -5.80 15.76
CA GLU A 44 -9.32 -5.58 16.45
C GLU A 44 -9.16 -5.28 17.94
N LYS A 45 -8.17 -5.91 18.59
CA LYS A 45 -7.84 -5.68 20.01
C LYS A 45 -7.12 -4.36 20.28
N ARG A 46 -6.72 -3.62 19.24
CA ARG A 46 -6.07 -2.32 19.36
C ARG A 46 -7.08 -1.19 19.29
N ASP A 47 -6.75 -0.05 19.88
CA ASP A 47 -7.57 1.16 19.76
C ASP A 47 -7.57 1.73 18.34
N ASN A 48 -6.45 1.61 17.64
CA ASN A 48 -6.23 2.23 16.34
C ASN A 48 -5.26 1.42 15.45
N GLY A 49 -5.38 1.64 14.15
CA GLY A 49 -4.59 1.05 13.08
C GLY A 49 -5.42 0.64 11.87
N TYR A 50 -4.73 0.37 10.77
CA TYR A 50 -5.30 -0.07 9.52
C TYR A 50 -4.39 -1.15 8.90
N MET A 51 -4.99 -2.12 8.22
CA MET A 51 -4.30 -3.10 7.39
C MET A 51 -5.00 -3.18 6.05
N GLY A 52 -4.20 -3.20 4.98
CA GLY A 52 -4.69 -3.36 3.62
C GLY A 52 -3.79 -4.32 2.85
N GLY A 53 -4.32 -4.87 1.76
CA GLY A 53 -3.58 -5.73 0.85
C GLY A 53 -4.17 -5.64 -0.55
N ASN A 54 -3.29 -5.75 -1.56
CA ASN A 54 -3.67 -5.67 -2.97
C ASN A 54 -4.53 -4.42 -3.30
N MET A 55 -4.16 -3.28 -2.73
CA MET A 55 -4.75 -1.95 -2.99
C MET A 55 -3.64 -0.92 -3.15
N PHE A 56 -3.88 0.15 -3.91
CA PHE A 56 -2.87 1.16 -4.18
C PHE A 56 -2.57 2.09 -2.99
N ILE A 57 -1.28 2.39 -2.83
CA ILE A 57 -0.77 3.47 -2.00
C ILE A 57 -0.33 4.63 -2.91
N TYR A 58 -0.93 5.80 -2.72
CA TYR A 58 -0.52 7.04 -3.36
C TYR A 58 0.33 7.88 -2.42
N TYR A 59 1.59 8.10 -2.79
CA TYR A 59 2.59 8.70 -1.90
C TYR A 59 3.17 10.02 -2.42
N SER A 60 2.86 10.41 -3.66
CA SER A 60 3.34 11.67 -4.24
C SER A 60 2.24 12.39 -5.03
N ALA A 61 1.73 13.45 -4.42
CA ALA A 61 0.78 14.36 -5.05
C ALA A 61 1.36 15.09 -6.28
N ALA A 62 2.65 15.42 -6.21
CA ALA A 62 3.35 16.14 -7.28
C ALA A 62 3.50 15.29 -8.56
N GLN A 63 3.44 13.97 -8.42
CA GLN A 63 3.74 13.02 -9.49
C GLN A 63 2.59 12.07 -9.81
N LEU A 64 1.36 12.44 -9.46
CA LEU A 64 0.14 11.72 -9.86
C LEU A 64 0.07 11.42 -11.37
N LYS A 65 0.68 12.27 -12.22
CA LYS A 65 0.76 12.07 -13.68
C LYS A 65 1.73 10.97 -14.11
N ASN A 66 2.65 10.55 -13.24
CA ASN A 66 3.70 9.57 -13.52
C ASN A 66 3.41 8.19 -12.93
N GLN A 67 2.18 7.96 -12.45
CA GLN A 67 1.80 6.68 -11.81
C GLN A 67 2.63 6.37 -10.55
N ASP A 68 2.97 7.39 -9.75
CA ASP A 68 3.62 7.21 -8.44
C ASP A 68 2.63 6.72 -7.38
N PHE A 69 2.14 5.50 -7.63
CA PHE A 69 1.46 4.64 -6.69
C PHE A 69 2.13 3.27 -6.71
N LYS A 70 2.00 2.52 -5.62
CA LYS A 70 2.40 1.11 -5.58
C LYS A 70 1.29 0.29 -4.94
N GLY A 71 1.02 -0.89 -5.50
CA GLY A 71 0.15 -1.89 -4.89
C GLY A 71 1.02 -2.95 -4.21
N PRO A 72 1.26 -2.85 -2.88
CA PRO A 72 1.85 -3.94 -2.14
C PRO A 72 0.83 -5.05 -1.90
N ASP A 73 1.34 -6.27 -1.73
CA ASP A 73 0.49 -7.39 -1.32
C ASP A 73 -0.10 -7.18 0.08
N PHE A 74 0.65 -6.55 0.99
CA PHE A 74 0.18 -6.19 2.33
C PHE A 74 0.88 -4.94 2.86
N PHE A 75 0.14 -4.15 3.64
CA PHE A 75 0.71 -3.10 4.48
C PHE A 75 -0.09 -2.90 5.76
N ALA A 76 0.57 -2.32 6.77
CA ALA A 76 -0.05 -1.93 8.02
C ALA A 76 0.32 -0.49 8.39
N VAL A 77 -0.63 0.22 8.99
CA VAL A 77 -0.46 1.57 9.50
C VAL A 77 -1.00 1.63 10.92
N LEU A 78 -0.18 2.05 11.87
CA LEU A 78 -0.51 2.20 13.28
C LEU A 78 -0.97 3.62 13.58
N ASN A 79 -1.77 3.79 14.63
CA ASN A 79 -2.23 5.08 15.12
C ASN A 79 -3.10 5.87 14.13
N VAL A 80 -3.85 5.15 13.29
CA VAL A 80 -4.84 5.71 12.34
C VAL A 80 -6.22 5.13 12.62
N SER A 81 -7.27 5.75 12.09
CA SER A 81 -8.63 5.22 12.24
C SER A 81 -8.81 3.88 11.52
N LYS A 82 -9.66 3.00 12.06
CA LYS A 82 -9.94 1.66 11.51
C LYS A 82 -10.90 1.66 10.30
N VAL A 83 -11.33 2.84 9.86
CA VAL A 83 -12.31 2.97 8.77
C VAL A 83 -11.72 2.44 7.45
N GLU A 84 -12.58 1.79 6.68
CA GLU A 84 -12.23 1.23 5.37
C GLU A 84 -11.74 2.31 4.39
N ARG A 85 -10.85 1.91 3.47
CA ARG A 85 -10.32 2.73 2.39
C ARG A 85 -10.38 2.00 1.05
N LYS A 86 -10.64 2.74 -0.02
CA LYS A 86 -10.46 2.29 -1.40
C LYS A 86 -8.99 2.26 -1.77
N SER A 87 -8.25 3.30 -1.37
CA SER A 87 -6.81 3.46 -1.62
C SER A 87 -6.15 4.10 -0.40
N TRP A 88 -4.88 3.81 -0.15
CA TRP A 88 -4.15 4.50 0.90
C TRP A 88 -3.53 5.78 0.34
N VAL A 89 -4.16 6.92 0.61
CA VAL A 89 -3.73 8.21 0.05
C VAL A 89 -2.97 8.99 1.12
N VAL A 90 -1.65 9.06 1.00
CA VAL A 90 -0.76 9.57 2.07
C VAL A 90 -1.06 11.03 2.44
N TRP A 91 -1.49 11.88 1.50
CA TRP A 91 -1.83 13.27 1.82
C TRP A 91 -3.22 13.45 2.45
N GLU A 92 -4.12 12.47 2.31
CA GLU A 92 -5.39 12.45 3.05
C GLU A 92 -5.18 11.91 4.46
N GLU A 93 -4.40 10.85 4.60
CA GLU A 93 -4.11 10.19 5.87
C GLU A 93 -3.04 10.92 6.70
N GLY A 94 -2.22 11.76 6.05
CA GLY A 94 -1.07 12.43 6.66
C GLY A 94 0.08 11.48 7.03
N LYS A 95 0.03 10.22 6.60
CA LYS A 95 0.97 9.17 7.01
C LYS A 95 1.15 8.07 5.95
N ALA A 96 2.41 7.65 5.74
CA ALA A 96 2.76 6.47 4.94
C ALA A 96 2.72 5.19 5.82
N PRO A 97 2.68 3.98 5.22
CA PRO A 97 2.66 2.75 5.99
C PRO A 97 3.86 2.57 6.93
N ASP A 98 3.62 1.91 8.07
CA ASP A 98 4.67 1.54 9.02
C ASP A 98 5.36 0.23 8.59
N VAL A 99 4.61 -0.67 7.97
CA VAL A 99 5.11 -1.97 7.46
C VAL A 99 4.56 -2.22 6.07
N ILE A 100 5.41 -2.70 5.16
CA ILE A 100 5.00 -3.28 3.87
C ILE A 100 5.58 -4.69 3.74
N ILE A 101 4.78 -5.61 3.22
CA ILE A 101 5.17 -6.99 2.92
C ILE A 101 4.81 -7.32 1.47
N GLU A 102 5.79 -7.82 0.70
CA GLU A 102 5.57 -8.35 -0.65
C GLU A 102 5.71 -9.87 -0.65
N LEU A 103 4.76 -10.54 -1.28
CA LEU A 103 4.73 -11.99 -1.45
C LEU A 103 5.18 -12.30 -2.87
N LEU A 104 6.41 -12.79 -3.01
CA LEU A 104 7.06 -12.80 -4.31
C LEU A 104 6.44 -13.82 -5.26
N SER A 105 6.22 -13.38 -6.49
CA SER A 105 5.89 -14.21 -7.64
C SER A 105 7.04 -14.21 -8.65
N GLU A 106 7.10 -15.18 -9.56
CA GLU A 106 8.15 -15.21 -10.60
C GLU A 106 8.16 -13.94 -11.47
N SER A 107 6.98 -13.35 -11.73
CA SER A 107 6.84 -12.15 -12.56
C SER A 107 7.22 -10.85 -11.86
N THR A 108 7.09 -10.76 -10.53
CA THR A 108 7.30 -9.52 -9.76
C THR A 108 8.54 -9.53 -8.88
N ALA A 109 9.12 -10.70 -8.59
CA ALA A 109 10.20 -10.85 -7.60
C ALA A 109 11.38 -9.89 -7.78
N ASN A 110 11.80 -9.64 -9.03
CA ASN A 110 12.90 -8.71 -9.29
C ASN A 110 12.50 -7.26 -8.96
N ILE A 111 11.29 -6.85 -9.35
CA ILE A 111 10.76 -5.50 -9.11
C ILE A 111 10.55 -5.27 -7.61
N ASP A 112 9.99 -6.25 -6.89
CA ASP A 112 9.78 -6.17 -5.44
C ASP A 112 11.12 -6.02 -4.69
N LYS A 113 12.13 -6.84 -5.04
CA LYS A 113 13.47 -6.79 -4.42
C LYS A 113 14.27 -5.52 -4.75
N THR A 114 13.91 -4.78 -5.80
CA THR A 114 14.69 -3.65 -6.32
C THR A 114 13.87 -2.35 -6.36
N GLU A 115 13.17 -2.07 -7.45
CA GLU A 115 12.45 -0.80 -7.68
C GLU A 115 11.48 -0.46 -6.54
N LYS A 116 10.60 -1.39 -6.17
CA LYS A 116 9.63 -1.13 -5.10
C LYS A 116 10.31 -0.88 -3.77
N LYS A 117 11.35 -1.65 -3.43
CA LYS A 117 12.17 -1.41 -2.24
C LYS A 117 12.72 0.02 -2.22
N GLU A 118 13.26 0.51 -3.33
CA GLU A 118 13.79 1.88 -3.41
C GLU A 118 12.69 2.94 -3.20
N VAL A 119 11.50 2.72 -3.77
CA VAL A 119 10.34 3.59 -3.55
C VAL A 119 9.90 3.59 -2.09
N TYR A 120 9.71 2.40 -1.50
CA TYR A 120 9.29 2.25 -0.11
C TYR A 120 10.29 2.87 0.86
N GLN A 121 11.59 2.67 0.61
CA GLN A 121 12.65 3.19 1.47
C GLN A 121 12.88 4.70 1.29
N ASN A 122 13.05 5.17 0.06
CA ASN A 122 13.57 6.52 -0.19
C ASN A 122 12.46 7.56 -0.35
N GLN A 123 11.31 7.15 -0.89
CA GLN A 123 10.20 8.06 -1.19
C GLN A 123 9.13 8.00 -0.11
N MET A 124 8.60 6.80 0.19
CA MET A 124 7.60 6.63 1.25
C MET A 124 8.21 6.65 2.66
N ARG A 125 9.48 6.28 2.78
CA ARG A 125 10.20 6.13 4.06
C ARG A 125 9.51 5.17 5.02
N VAL A 126 9.01 4.06 4.48
CA VAL A 126 8.41 2.97 5.25
C VAL A 126 9.49 2.40 6.18
N PRO A 127 9.26 2.37 7.50
CA PRO A 127 10.25 1.89 8.47
C PRO A 127 10.66 0.43 8.27
N GLU A 128 9.70 -0.44 7.94
CA GLU A 128 9.90 -1.88 7.85
C GLU A 128 9.40 -2.43 6.51
N TYR A 129 10.29 -3.04 5.74
CA TYR A 129 9.97 -3.66 4.46
C TYR A 129 10.43 -5.12 4.43
N PHE A 130 9.48 -6.03 4.24
CA PHE A 130 9.72 -7.46 4.12
C PHE A 130 9.31 -7.98 2.75
N TRP A 131 9.94 -9.07 2.33
CA TRP A 131 9.46 -9.88 1.24
C TRP A 131 9.61 -11.37 1.56
N TYR A 132 8.75 -12.20 0.99
CA TYR A 132 8.77 -13.65 1.20
C TYR A 132 8.70 -14.40 -0.14
N GLU A 133 9.61 -15.36 -0.36
CA GLU A 133 9.67 -16.18 -1.57
C GLU A 133 9.08 -17.57 -1.31
N PRO A 134 7.84 -17.88 -1.74
CA PRO A 134 7.12 -19.09 -1.32
C PRO A 134 7.63 -20.41 -1.92
N TRP A 135 8.67 -20.36 -2.74
CA TRP A 135 9.22 -21.50 -3.47
C TRP A 135 10.69 -21.78 -3.15
N ARG A 136 11.29 -21.04 -2.21
CA ARG A 136 12.69 -21.20 -1.79
C ARG A 136 12.86 -21.19 -0.28
#